data_AF-A0A6A6QGK7-F1
#
_entry.id   AF-A0A6A6QGK7-F1
#
_cell.length_a   1.000
_cell.length_b   1.000
_cell.length_c   1.000
_cell.angle_alpha   90.00
_cell.angle_beta   90.00
_cell.angle_gamma   90.00
#
_symmetry.space_group_name_H-M   'P 1'
#
loop_
_entity.id
_entity.type
_entity.pdbx_description
1 polymer ?
#
loop_
_entity_poly.entity_id
_entity_poly.type
_entity_poly.pdbx_seq_one_letter_code
_entity_poly.pdbx_strand_id
1 'polypeptide(L)'
;MTFENERRLRPRKLKGGSGVQKTRHDNTSRISKSWPLRCTKLRTPKGLHNPLNFCYRRSVMQSLLHLPQLLHWIDSHNRGLNVCAFAAPSTSSGAPPSSDNPAKTAPKSPQCLACEMKALIPRYWDPENPHAEVPRVAVTSFDNVVRASPVVRASSLSMHAQEDAEQFLSVLLNAFESSVSTTAWTDQFASLFRLQATNTDTCACGTATHPTAGAETTLRLHPTGRNDTINAAFRRHFSPTKLEKRCAACSGPAKNGKLPPSRVHTRTQTVDAGPELLVVQLTIYDDYGNISKNGTKFDDFLDLTKYQTDKDLPLKYKLSSVVCHQGAAITGGHYVAHVSGPQRTHIISDKVVRKTSPPSLTSAAQVVPGLGRFSPYLLFYVKIA
;
A
#
# COMPACT_ATOMS: atom_id res chain seq x y z
N MET A 1 18.70 -12.52 -24.53
CA MET A 1 17.50 -12.32 -25.36
C MET A 1 16.86 -11.01 -24.92
N THR A 2 16.77 -10.06 -25.84
CA THR A 2 16.53 -8.62 -25.60
C THR A 2 15.04 -8.28 -25.45
N PHE A 3 14.79 -7.21 -24.69
CA PHE A 3 13.54 -6.81 -24.02
C PHE A 3 12.45 -6.20 -24.94
N GLU A 4 12.33 -6.64 -26.20
CA GLU A 4 11.62 -5.84 -27.22
C GLU A 4 10.39 -6.47 -27.90
N ASN A 5 9.87 -7.62 -27.43
CA ASN A 5 8.77 -8.31 -28.14
C ASN A 5 7.45 -8.58 -27.39
N GLU A 6 7.17 -7.95 -26.24
CA GLU A 6 5.90 -8.15 -25.52
C GLU A 6 4.86 -7.02 -25.72
N ARG A 7 4.70 -6.53 -26.96
CA ARG A 7 3.54 -5.69 -27.33
C ARG A 7 2.71 -6.37 -28.41
N ARG A 8 1.84 -7.31 -28.00
CA ARG A 8 0.61 -7.66 -28.74
C ARG A 8 -0.20 -8.73 -28.00
N LEU A 9 -0.99 -8.32 -27.01
CA LEU A 9 -2.27 -8.95 -26.72
C LEU A 9 -3.23 -7.85 -26.25
N ARG A 10 -4.12 -7.39 -27.14
CA ARG A 10 -5.30 -6.61 -26.75
C ARG A 10 -6.29 -7.59 -26.10
N PRO A 11 -6.77 -7.37 -24.86
CA PRO A 11 -7.79 -8.23 -24.29
C PRO A 11 -9.10 -8.13 -25.09
N ARG A 12 -9.69 -9.28 -25.40
CA ARG A 12 -10.99 -9.43 -26.06
C ARG A 12 -12.09 -8.90 -25.12
N LYS A 13 -13.16 -8.28 -25.66
CA LYS A 13 -14.29 -7.73 -24.88
C LYS A 13 -14.94 -8.82 -24.01
N LEU A 14 -14.86 -8.67 -22.68
CA LEU A 14 -15.45 -9.56 -21.67
C LEU A 14 -16.84 -9.07 -21.24
N LYS A 15 -17.85 -9.95 -21.32
CA LYS A 15 -19.18 -9.78 -20.69
C LYS A 15 -19.24 -10.68 -19.44
N GLY A 16 -19.65 -10.16 -18.29
CA GLY A 16 -20.13 -10.98 -17.18
C GLY A 16 -19.72 -10.52 -15.80
N GLY A 17 -18.48 -10.81 -15.35
CA GLY A 17 -17.94 -10.32 -14.08
C GLY A 17 -17.12 -9.03 -14.22
N SER A 18 -17.14 -8.45 -15.42
CA SER A 18 -16.22 -7.41 -15.91
C SER A 18 -16.61 -5.96 -15.58
N GLY A 19 -17.76 -5.69 -14.94
CA GLY A 19 -18.26 -4.33 -14.71
C GLY A 19 -17.42 -3.49 -13.74
N VAL A 20 -17.27 -3.95 -12.49
CA VAL A 20 -16.51 -3.21 -11.46
C VAL A 20 -15.04 -3.11 -11.83
N GLN A 21 -14.44 -4.21 -12.31
CA GLN A 21 -13.05 -4.21 -12.74
C GLN A 21 -12.81 -3.30 -13.96
N LYS A 22 -13.79 -3.20 -14.88
CA LYS A 22 -13.75 -2.23 -15.98
C LYS A 22 -13.85 -0.80 -15.49
N THR A 23 -14.76 -0.48 -14.57
CA THR A 23 -14.85 0.86 -13.97
C THR A 23 -13.52 1.26 -13.34
N ARG A 24 -12.85 0.35 -12.62
CA ARG A 24 -11.52 0.63 -12.05
C ARG A 24 -10.44 0.87 -13.11
N HIS A 25 -10.49 0.10 -14.19
CA HIS A 25 -9.62 0.33 -15.33
C HIS A 25 -9.87 1.71 -15.93
N ASP A 26 -11.12 2.10 -16.15
CA ASP A 26 -11.48 3.38 -16.73
C ASP A 26 -11.01 4.55 -15.85
N ASN A 27 -11.19 4.45 -14.52
CA ASN A 27 -10.73 5.44 -13.54
C ASN A 27 -9.21 5.67 -13.58
N THR A 28 -8.43 4.63 -13.87
CA THR A 28 -6.95 4.66 -13.87
C THR A 28 -6.34 4.67 -15.26
N SER A 29 -7.14 4.62 -16.32
CA SER A 29 -6.71 4.54 -17.72
C SER A 29 -5.76 5.66 -18.16
N ARG A 30 -5.86 6.83 -17.51
CA ARG A 30 -5.01 8.00 -17.76
C ARG A 30 -3.77 8.08 -16.86
N ILE A 31 -3.64 7.19 -15.88
CA ILE A 31 -2.49 7.14 -14.97
C ILE A 31 -1.47 6.20 -15.61
N SER A 32 -0.29 6.75 -15.95
CA SER A 32 0.76 5.96 -16.59
C SER A 32 1.30 4.87 -15.64
N LYS A 33 1.52 3.68 -16.20
CA LYS A 33 2.19 2.55 -15.52
C LYS A 33 3.71 2.57 -15.68
N SER A 34 4.24 3.45 -16.53
CA SER A 34 5.68 3.58 -16.79
C SER A 34 6.34 4.55 -15.82
N TRP A 35 7.62 4.31 -15.50
CA TRP A 35 8.41 5.23 -14.70
C TRP A 35 8.40 6.65 -15.27
N PRO A 36 8.24 7.69 -14.43
CA PRO A 36 8.48 9.07 -14.85
C PRO A 36 9.90 9.24 -15.42
N LEU A 37 10.07 10.11 -16.41
CA LEU A 37 11.36 10.32 -17.09
C LEU A 37 12.50 10.66 -16.11
N ARG A 38 12.21 11.50 -15.09
CA ARG A 38 13.16 11.85 -14.02
C ARG A 38 13.74 10.62 -13.31
N CYS A 39 12.91 9.61 -13.08
CA CYS A 39 13.32 8.36 -12.43
C CYS A 39 14.24 7.56 -13.36
N THR A 40 13.88 7.41 -14.64
CA THR A 40 14.67 6.63 -15.60
C THR A 40 16.06 7.20 -15.87
N LYS A 41 16.23 8.52 -15.73
CA LYS A 41 17.52 9.21 -15.83
C LYS A 41 18.40 8.99 -14.60
N LEU A 42 17.81 8.77 -13.43
CA LEU A 42 18.53 8.53 -12.18
C LEU A 42 18.78 7.03 -11.97
N ARG A 43 20.05 6.60 -12.08
CA ARG A 43 20.41 5.17 -11.98
C ARG A 43 20.27 4.58 -10.57
N THR A 44 20.41 5.41 -9.53
CA THR A 44 20.37 4.98 -8.12
C THR A 44 19.42 5.91 -7.36
N PRO A 45 18.39 5.40 -6.66
CA PRO A 45 17.51 6.23 -5.86
C PRO A 45 18.27 6.89 -4.69
N LYS A 46 17.68 7.93 -4.10
CA LYS A 46 18.24 8.59 -2.92
C LYS A 46 17.75 7.92 -1.62
N GLY A 47 18.50 8.12 -0.54
CA GLY A 47 18.05 7.78 0.80
C GLY A 47 17.22 8.91 1.42
N LEU A 48 16.57 8.63 2.55
CA LEU A 48 15.84 9.63 3.33
C LEU A 48 16.42 9.75 4.74
N HIS A 49 16.66 10.98 5.19
CA HIS A 49 17.16 11.22 6.53
C HIS A 49 16.18 10.70 7.61
N ASN A 50 16.69 9.93 8.57
CA ASN A 50 15.95 9.49 9.74
C ASN A 50 16.49 10.25 10.97
N PRO A 51 15.71 11.17 11.55
CA PRO A 51 16.17 11.95 12.70
C PRO A 51 16.20 11.14 14.00
N LEU A 52 15.40 10.06 14.11
CA LEU A 52 15.22 9.25 15.32
C LEU A 52 14.80 7.82 14.94
N ASN A 53 13.66 7.33 15.43
CA ASN A 53 13.13 5.98 15.20
C ASN A 53 12.08 5.94 14.09
N PHE A 54 12.25 6.74 13.02
CA PHE A 54 11.27 6.85 11.92
C PHE A 54 11.57 5.93 10.73
N CYS A 55 12.39 4.89 10.91
CA CYS A 55 12.68 3.91 9.86
C CYS A 55 11.42 3.23 9.32
N TYR A 56 10.38 3.04 10.16
CA TYR A 56 9.05 2.55 9.71
C TYR A 56 8.39 3.50 8.69
N ARG A 57 8.57 4.81 8.85
CA ARG A 57 8.09 5.80 7.86
C ARG A 57 8.93 5.76 6.61
N ARG A 58 10.27 5.72 6.76
CA ARG A 58 11.20 5.78 5.64
C ARG A 58 11.03 4.58 4.72
N SER A 59 10.94 3.39 5.28
CA SER A 59 10.76 2.16 4.50
C SER A 59 9.45 2.17 3.70
N VAL A 60 8.35 2.63 4.30
CA VAL A 60 7.05 2.79 3.63
C VAL A 60 7.14 3.85 2.54
N MET A 61 7.62 5.06 2.85
CA MET A 61 7.75 6.15 1.88
C MET A 61 8.64 5.74 0.70
N GLN A 62 9.78 5.10 0.95
CA GLN A 62 10.70 4.64 -0.09
C GLN A 62 10.06 3.55 -0.95
N SER A 63 9.26 2.65 -0.39
CA SER A 63 8.50 1.66 -1.16
C SER A 63 7.46 2.34 -2.06
N LEU A 64 6.69 3.29 -1.53
CA LEU A 64 5.69 4.06 -2.29
C LEU A 64 6.33 4.93 -3.40
N LEU A 65 7.49 5.54 -3.15
CA LEU A 65 8.25 6.34 -4.11
C LEU A 65 8.81 5.51 -5.29
N HIS A 66 8.70 4.17 -5.21
CA HIS A 66 9.07 3.24 -6.27
C HIS A 66 7.86 2.62 -6.99
N LEU A 67 6.66 3.21 -6.84
CA LEU A 67 5.45 2.79 -7.56
C LEU A 67 5.09 3.83 -8.65
N PRO A 68 5.35 3.56 -9.94
CA PRO A 68 5.14 4.54 -11.01
C PRO A 68 3.74 5.14 -11.06
N GLN A 69 2.69 4.33 -10.94
CA GLN A 69 1.31 4.80 -10.94
C GLN A 69 1.04 5.78 -9.78
N LEU A 70 1.59 5.51 -8.59
CA LEU A 70 1.48 6.40 -7.44
C LEU A 70 2.17 7.74 -7.72
N LEU A 71 3.38 7.71 -8.30
CA LEU A 71 4.10 8.94 -8.65
C LEU A 71 3.28 9.82 -9.61
N HIS A 72 2.72 9.23 -10.67
CA HIS A 72 1.87 9.97 -11.62
C HIS A 72 0.58 10.49 -10.99
N TRP A 73 -0.06 9.69 -10.13
CA TRP A 73 -1.28 10.08 -9.43
C TRP A 73 -1.03 11.23 -8.45
N ILE A 74 0.00 11.15 -7.61
CA ILE A 74 0.40 12.22 -6.69
C ILE A 74 0.86 13.46 -7.47
N ASP A 75 1.57 13.32 -8.59
CA ASP A 75 1.93 14.45 -9.45
C ASP A 75 0.69 15.18 -10.00
N SER A 76 -0.44 14.47 -10.16
CA SER A 76 -1.73 15.04 -10.60
C SER A 76 -2.51 15.77 -9.50
N HIS A 77 -2.18 15.50 -8.22
CA HIS A 77 -2.83 16.12 -7.06
C HIS A 77 -2.81 17.65 -7.18
N ASN A 78 -3.97 18.29 -7.08
CA ASN A 78 -4.12 19.75 -7.10
C ASN A 78 -3.52 20.46 -8.33
N ARG A 79 -3.39 19.77 -9.47
CA ARG A 79 -3.05 20.44 -10.72
C ARG A 79 -4.16 21.42 -11.09
N GLY A 80 -3.82 22.71 -11.09
CA GLY A 80 -4.72 23.79 -11.47
C GLY A 80 -5.64 24.31 -10.37
N LEU A 81 -5.55 23.81 -9.13
CA LEU A 81 -6.42 24.20 -8.02
C LEU A 81 -5.67 24.19 -6.68
N ASN A 82 -5.79 25.23 -5.86
CA ASN A 82 -5.20 25.31 -4.52
C ASN A 82 -6.15 24.79 -3.42
N VAL A 83 -6.83 23.66 -3.64
CA VAL A 83 -7.79 23.09 -2.68
C VAL A 83 -7.24 21.80 -2.08
N CYS A 84 -6.85 21.86 -0.81
CA CYS A 84 -6.58 20.67 -0.01
C CYS A 84 -7.67 20.57 1.07
N ALA A 85 -8.27 19.39 1.23
CA ALA A 85 -8.98 19.10 2.47
C ALA A 85 -7.95 18.87 3.60
N PHE A 86 -8.29 19.27 4.83
CA PHE A 86 -7.47 19.02 6.05
C PHE A 86 -6.07 19.65 6.07
N ALA A 87 -5.92 20.70 5.30
CA ALA A 87 -4.69 21.44 5.18
C ALA A 87 -4.35 22.08 6.55
N ALA A 88 -3.18 21.78 7.11
CA ALA A 88 -2.77 22.37 8.39
C ALA A 88 -2.58 23.90 8.23
N PRO A 89 -3.21 24.75 9.07
CA PRO A 89 -3.01 26.19 8.99
C PRO A 89 -1.51 26.50 9.11
N SER A 90 -0.99 27.31 8.18
CA SER A 90 0.40 27.72 8.18
C SER A 90 0.71 28.39 9.52
N THR A 91 1.52 27.78 10.38
CA THR A 91 1.98 28.43 11.60
C THR A 91 2.94 29.54 11.22
N SER A 92 2.43 30.77 11.17
CA SER A 92 3.26 31.97 11.22
C SER A 92 3.99 31.97 12.56
N SER A 93 5.31 31.80 12.54
CA SER A 93 6.15 32.21 13.65
C SER A 93 5.95 33.72 13.83
N GLY A 94 5.33 34.12 14.95
CA GLY A 94 5.14 35.51 15.30
C GLY A 94 6.48 36.22 15.43
N ALA A 95 6.79 37.06 14.44
CA ALA A 95 7.70 38.18 14.58
C ALA A 95 6.85 39.45 14.38
N PRO A 96 7.03 40.51 15.18
CA PRO A 96 6.30 41.75 15.00
C PRO A 96 6.65 42.37 13.64
N PRO A 97 5.73 43.11 13.01
CA PRO A 97 5.95 43.65 11.67
C PRO A 97 6.99 44.77 11.73
N SER A 98 8.18 44.51 11.19
CA SER A 98 9.05 45.58 10.70
C SER A 98 8.45 46.09 9.39
N SER A 99 8.01 47.34 9.39
CA SER A 99 7.71 48.09 8.17
C SER A 99 8.95 48.12 7.29
N ASP A 100 8.88 47.48 6.13
CA ASP A 100 9.44 47.93 4.84
C ASP A 100 9.69 46.74 3.91
N ASN A 101 8.70 46.44 3.06
CA ASN A 101 8.82 46.01 1.65
C ASN A 101 7.51 45.34 1.16
N PRO A 102 6.84 45.84 0.11
CA PRO A 102 5.66 45.21 -0.47
C PRO A 102 6.07 44.19 -1.54
N ALA A 103 6.76 43.12 -1.14
CA ALA A 103 6.97 41.96 -2.02
C ALA A 103 6.07 40.81 -1.55
N LYS A 104 4.88 40.76 -2.16
CA LYS A 104 3.86 39.68 -2.13
C LYS A 104 4.38 38.33 -1.60
N THR A 105 4.22 38.07 -0.30
CA THR A 105 4.20 36.71 0.24
C THR A 105 2.75 36.24 0.25
N ALA A 106 2.35 35.55 -0.82
CA ALA A 106 1.11 34.80 -0.80
C ALA A 106 1.11 33.87 0.44
N PRO A 107 -0.01 33.76 1.19
CA PRO A 107 -0.07 32.85 2.34
C PRO A 107 0.30 31.44 1.88
N LYS A 108 1.24 30.80 2.57
CA LYS A 108 1.64 29.42 2.26
C LYS A 108 0.40 28.56 2.39
N SER A 109 -0.08 28.04 1.25
CA SER A 109 -1.24 27.17 1.20
C SER A 109 -1.06 26.06 2.22
N PRO A 110 -2.07 25.77 3.05
CA PRO A 110 -1.95 24.73 4.04
C PRO A 110 -1.62 23.38 3.34
N GLN A 111 -0.63 22.63 3.84
CA GLN A 111 -0.06 21.47 3.14
C GLN A 111 -0.64 20.16 3.69
N CYS A 112 -1.30 19.38 2.85
CA CYS A 112 -1.71 18.01 3.16
C CYS A 112 -0.57 17.01 2.84
N LEU A 113 -0.71 15.74 3.26
CA LEU A 113 0.32 14.73 3.02
C LEU A 113 0.55 14.42 1.53
N ALA A 114 -0.47 14.54 0.68
CA ALA A 114 -0.29 14.39 -0.77
C ALA A 114 0.54 15.54 -1.36
N CYS A 115 0.37 16.78 -0.88
CA CYS A 115 1.23 17.92 -1.24
C CYS A 115 2.69 17.71 -0.81
N GLU A 116 2.92 17.21 0.40
CA GLU A 116 4.28 16.92 0.88
C GLU A 116 4.94 15.79 0.07
N MET A 117 4.19 14.72 -0.24
CA MET A 117 4.70 13.65 -1.12
C MET A 117 5.02 14.21 -2.51
N LYS A 118 4.13 15.01 -3.10
CA LYS A 118 4.34 15.66 -4.40
C LYS A 118 5.59 16.55 -4.41
N ALA A 119 5.83 17.29 -3.33
CA ALA A 119 7.04 18.10 -3.17
C ALA A 119 8.30 17.23 -2.99
N LEU A 120 8.19 16.08 -2.32
CA LEU A 120 9.33 15.19 -2.07
C LEU A 120 9.78 14.45 -3.33
N ILE A 121 8.85 14.01 -4.20
CA ILE A 121 9.13 13.23 -5.42
C ILE A 121 10.28 13.78 -6.27
N PRO A 122 10.27 15.07 -6.72
CA PRO A 122 11.34 15.59 -7.56
C PRO A 122 12.68 15.73 -6.85
N ARG A 123 12.69 15.85 -5.51
CA ARG A 123 13.94 15.91 -4.71
C ARG A 123 14.55 14.53 -4.52
N TYR A 124 13.69 13.52 -4.39
CA TYR A 124 14.06 12.12 -4.29
C TYR A 124 14.58 11.56 -5.62
N TRP A 125 13.86 11.85 -6.71
CA TRP A 125 14.19 11.49 -8.08
C TRP A 125 14.76 12.69 -8.86
N ASP A 126 15.87 13.25 -8.37
CA ASP A 126 16.57 14.40 -8.98
C ASP A 126 17.73 13.92 -9.86
N PRO A 127 17.56 13.87 -11.20
CA PRO A 127 18.63 13.48 -12.12
C PRO A 127 19.69 14.56 -12.32
N GLU A 128 19.40 15.82 -12.01
CA GLU A 128 20.35 16.93 -12.16
C GLU A 128 21.39 16.92 -11.04
N ASN A 129 21.00 16.47 -9.84
CA ASN A 129 21.89 16.31 -8.70
C ASN A 129 21.88 14.87 -8.16
N PRO A 130 22.40 13.89 -8.92
CA PRO A 130 22.24 12.46 -8.61
C PRO A 130 22.94 12.02 -7.32
N HIS A 131 23.99 12.75 -6.90
CA HIS A 131 24.76 12.46 -5.68
C HIS A 131 24.35 13.31 -4.48
N ALA A 132 23.52 14.34 -4.67
CA ALA A 132 23.07 15.19 -3.58
C ALA A 132 22.08 14.44 -2.70
N GLU A 133 22.22 14.57 -1.37
CA GLU A 133 21.22 14.07 -0.43
C GLU A 133 19.87 14.79 -0.64
N VAL A 134 18.77 14.10 -0.32
CA VAL A 134 17.47 14.77 -0.21
C VAL A 134 17.56 15.79 0.92
N PRO A 135 17.20 17.07 0.69
CA PRO A 135 17.28 18.10 1.73
C PRO A 135 16.51 17.67 2.99
N ARG A 136 17.18 17.75 4.15
CA ARG A 136 16.60 17.36 5.45
C ARG A 136 15.26 18.05 5.71
N VAL A 137 15.17 19.33 5.36
CA VAL A 137 13.94 20.14 5.49
C VAL A 137 12.75 19.54 4.75
N ALA A 138 12.94 18.89 3.60
CA ALA A 138 11.84 18.27 2.85
C ALA A 138 11.26 17.07 3.60
N VAL A 139 12.12 16.27 4.24
CA VAL A 139 11.69 15.11 5.03
C VAL A 139 11.09 15.57 6.37
N THR A 140 11.69 16.57 7.02
CA THR A 140 11.17 17.16 8.27
C THR A 140 9.81 17.82 8.05
N SER A 141 9.61 18.50 6.91
CA SER A 141 8.32 19.07 6.52
C SER A 141 7.24 18.00 6.42
N PHE A 142 7.54 16.90 5.72
CA PHE A 142 6.64 15.74 5.65
C PHE A 142 6.29 15.21 7.05
N ASP A 143 7.29 15.00 7.92
CA ASP A 143 7.06 14.50 9.28
C ASP A 143 6.22 15.47 10.15
N ASN A 144 6.39 16.78 9.97
CA ASN A 144 5.57 17.80 10.63
C ASN A 144 4.10 17.69 10.19
N VAL A 145 3.85 17.52 8.88
CA VAL A 145 2.49 17.36 8.35
C VAL A 145 1.88 16.04 8.81
N VAL A 146 2.65 14.96 8.92
CA VAL A 146 2.18 13.71 9.53
C VAL A 146 1.69 13.98 10.96
N ARG A 147 2.47 14.70 11.79
CA ARG A 147 2.07 15.05 13.17
C ARG A 147 0.84 15.95 13.25
N ALA A 148 0.70 16.89 12.34
CA ALA A 148 -0.40 17.85 12.35
C ALA A 148 -1.69 17.28 11.74
N SER A 149 -1.59 16.27 10.87
CA SER A 149 -2.71 15.71 10.12
C SER A 149 -3.83 15.22 11.05
N PRO A 150 -5.07 15.72 10.91
CA PRO A 150 -6.22 15.23 11.67
C PRO A 150 -6.45 13.73 11.49
N VAL A 151 -6.25 13.21 10.28
CA VAL A 151 -6.37 11.78 9.96
C VAL A 151 -5.36 10.95 10.75
N VAL A 152 -4.14 11.47 10.92
CA VAL A 152 -3.09 10.80 11.71
C VAL A 152 -3.37 10.95 13.21
N ARG A 153 -3.77 12.14 13.68
CA ARG A 153 -4.06 12.38 15.11
C ARG A 153 -5.27 11.59 15.61
N ALA A 154 -6.22 11.28 14.74
CA ALA A 154 -7.34 10.40 15.04
C ALA A 154 -6.96 8.91 15.05
N SER A 155 -5.74 8.56 14.61
CA SER A 155 -5.21 7.20 14.68
C SER A 155 -4.48 6.96 16.01
N SER A 156 -4.18 5.69 16.31
CA SER A 156 -3.41 5.27 17.48
C SER A 156 -1.88 5.30 17.29
N LEU A 157 -1.36 5.93 16.22
CA LEU A 157 0.09 6.02 15.99
C LEU A 157 0.76 6.97 17.00
N SER A 158 1.78 6.49 17.73
CA SER A 158 2.65 7.38 18.49
C SER A 158 3.50 8.23 17.56
N MET A 159 3.49 9.54 17.83
CA MET A 159 4.20 10.50 17.00
C MET A 159 5.72 10.60 17.29
N HIS A 160 6.18 10.01 18.40
CA HIS A 160 7.56 10.14 18.90
C HIS A 160 8.27 8.81 19.18
N ALA A 161 7.54 7.68 19.11
CA ALA A 161 8.10 6.35 19.29
C ALA A 161 8.28 5.61 17.95
N GLN A 162 8.91 4.46 18.04
CA GLN A 162 8.89 3.49 16.95
C GLN A 162 7.49 2.87 16.86
N GLU A 163 7.04 2.63 15.63
CA GLU A 163 5.69 2.14 15.33
C GLU A 163 5.71 1.06 14.25
N ASP A 164 4.54 0.44 14.05
CA ASP A 164 4.30 -0.52 12.97
C ASP A 164 4.26 0.20 11.60
N ALA A 165 5.07 -0.30 10.66
CA ALA A 165 5.08 0.19 9.28
C ALA A 165 3.74 0.01 8.55
N GLU A 166 2.96 -1.04 8.86
CA GLU A 166 1.65 -1.25 8.25
C GLU A 166 0.63 -0.22 8.73
N GLN A 167 0.61 0.04 10.03
CA GLN A 167 -0.27 1.06 10.62
C GLN A 167 0.06 2.44 10.03
N PHE A 168 1.34 2.78 9.87
CA PHE A 168 1.74 4.01 9.21
C PHE A 168 1.32 4.06 7.73
N LEU A 169 1.47 2.97 6.98
CA LEU A 169 1.01 2.89 5.60
C LEU A 169 -0.49 3.13 5.49
N SER A 170 -1.29 2.47 6.32
CA SER A 170 -2.75 2.59 6.33
C SER A 170 -3.19 4.04 6.56
N VAL A 171 -2.61 4.69 7.57
CA VAL A 171 -2.90 6.10 7.89
C VAL A 171 -2.43 7.04 6.77
N LEU A 172 -1.26 6.78 6.17
CA LEU A 172 -0.74 7.59 5.07
C LEU A 172 -1.63 7.49 3.81
N LEU A 173 -2.07 6.29 3.46
CA LEU A 173 -2.97 6.07 2.32
C LEU A 173 -4.35 6.72 2.57
N ASN A 174 -4.90 6.61 3.78
CA ASN A 174 -6.15 7.29 4.15
C ASN A 174 -6.00 8.81 4.04
N ALA A 175 -4.86 9.37 4.44
CA ALA A 175 -4.58 10.79 4.28
C ALA A 175 -4.42 11.22 2.82
N PHE A 176 -3.90 10.35 1.94
CA PHE A 176 -3.88 10.60 0.50
C PHE A 176 -5.30 10.58 -0.09
N GLU A 177 -6.11 9.58 0.23
CA GLU A 177 -7.51 9.49 -0.21
C GLU A 177 -8.30 10.73 0.22
N SER A 178 -8.17 11.12 1.49
CA SER A 178 -8.90 12.24 2.09
C SER A 178 -8.37 13.62 1.70
N SER A 179 -7.28 13.71 0.91
CA SER A 179 -6.64 15.00 0.59
C SER A 179 -7.44 15.89 -0.37
N VAL A 180 -8.37 15.31 -1.13
CA VAL A 180 -9.26 15.99 -2.08
C VAL A 180 -10.67 15.39 -1.97
N SER A 181 -11.70 16.23 -1.91
CA SER A 181 -13.10 15.80 -1.74
C SER A 181 -13.82 15.44 -3.04
N THR A 182 -13.12 15.33 -4.17
CA THR A 182 -13.75 14.99 -5.47
C THR A 182 -13.90 13.49 -5.65
N THR A 183 -15.03 13.05 -6.19
CA THR A 183 -15.29 11.64 -6.50
C THR A 183 -14.23 11.03 -7.41
N ALA A 184 -13.76 11.77 -8.42
CA ALA A 184 -12.71 11.30 -9.33
C ALA A 184 -11.41 10.92 -8.59
N TRP A 185 -11.02 11.66 -7.56
CA TRP A 185 -9.82 11.38 -6.77
C TRP A 185 -10.00 10.13 -5.90
N THR A 186 -11.14 9.99 -5.22
CA THR A 186 -11.45 8.83 -4.39
C THR A 186 -11.66 7.57 -5.23
N ASP A 187 -12.26 7.69 -6.42
CA ASP A 187 -12.46 6.59 -7.36
C ASP A 187 -11.12 6.11 -7.94
N GLN A 188 -10.20 7.03 -8.24
CA GLN A 188 -8.82 6.69 -8.60
C GLN A 188 -8.10 6.00 -7.46
N PHE A 189 -8.20 6.51 -6.23
CA PHE A 189 -7.59 5.88 -5.06
C PHE A 189 -8.12 4.45 -4.86
N ALA A 190 -9.43 4.25 -4.90
CA ALA A 190 -10.05 2.93 -4.77
C ALA A 190 -9.57 1.97 -5.86
N SER A 191 -9.42 2.47 -7.09
CA SER A 191 -8.92 1.68 -8.22
C SER A 191 -7.42 1.38 -8.11
N LEU A 192 -6.64 2.28 -7.50
CA LEU A 192 -5.22 2.11 -7.28
C LEU A 192 -4.90 1.16 -6.13
N PHE A 193 -5.62 1.19 -5.01
CA PHE A 193 -5.18 0.51 -3.76
C PHE A 193 -6.18 -0.48 -3.17
N ARG A 194 -7.49 -0.36 -3.42
CA ARG A 194 -8.46 -1.20 -2.71
C ARG A 194 -8.69 -2.52 -3.43
N LEU A 195 -8.42 -3.67 -2.81
CA LEU A 195 -8.94 -4.96 -3.27
C LEU A 195 -10.40 -5.08 -2.83
N GLN A 196 -11.31 -5.32 -3.77
CA GLN A 196 -12.72 -5.53 -3.45
C GLN A 196 -13.09 -7.00 -3.61
N ALA A 197 -13.71 -7.54 -2.58
CA ALA A 197 -14.14 -8.92 -2.52
C ALA A 197 -15.51 -9.05 -1.86
N THR A 198 -16.25 -10.07 -2.26
CA THR A 198 -17.58 -10.37 -1.75
C THR A 198 -17.56 -11.68 -0.98
N ASN A 199 -18.14 -11.65 0.22
CA ASN A 199 -18.37 -12.83 1.05
C ASN A 199 -19.80 -13.34 0.87
N THR A 200 -19.94 -14.64 0.62
CA THR A 200 -21.23 -15.33 0.58
C THR A 200 -21.23 -16.50 1.56
N ASP A 201 -22.21 -16.53 2.46
CA ASP A 201 -22.36 -17.61 3.44
C ASP A 201 -23.51 -18.51 3.03
N THR A 202 -23.21 -19.79 2.82
CA THR A 202 -24.19 -20.81 2.41
C THR A 202 -24.46 -21.78 3.55
N CYS A 203 -25.71 -21.86 3.99
CA CYS A 203 -26.14 -22.81 5.01
C CYS A 203 -26.08 -24.25 4.48
N ALA A 204 -25.94 -25.24 5.36
CA ALA A 204 -26.02 -26.66 5.00
C ALA A 204 -27.33 -27.06 4.30
N CYS A 205 -28.43 -26.32 4.50
CA CYS A 205 -29.68 -26.53 3.75
C CYS A 205 -29.68 -25.96 2.32
N GLY A 206 -28.59 -25.33 1.89
CA GLY A 206 -28.45 -24.69 0.57
C GLY A 206 -28.86 -23.20 0.53
N THR A 207 -29.48 -22.66 1.58
CA THR A 207 -29.85 -21.23 1.61
C THR A 207 -28.59 -20.36 1.73
N ALA A 208 -28.37 -19.48 0.75
CA ALA A 208 -27.32 -18.47 0.77
C ALA A 208 -27.82 -17.17 1.41
N THR A 209 -26.95 -16.49 2.16
CA THR A 209 -27.25 -15.13 2.63
C THR A 209 -26.99 -14.10 1.55
N HIS A 210 -27.53 -12.89 1.73
CA HIS A 210 -27.14 -11.75 0.90
C HIS A 210 -25.61 -11.59 0.93
N PRO A 211 -24.96 -11.47 -0.25
CA PRO A 211 -23.52 -11.28 -0.31
C PRO A 211 -23.12 -9.96 0.34
N THR A 212 -22.01 -9.96 1.07
CA THR A 212 -21.45 -8.77 1.71
C THR A 212 -20.15 -8.39 1.03
N ALA A 213 -20.15 -7.25 0.32
CA ALA A 213 -18.96 -6.71 -0.31
C ALA A 213 -18.12 -5.91 0.69
N GLY A 214 -16.81 -6.07 0.63
CA GLY A 214 -15.82 -5.31 1.38
C GLY A 214 -14.69 -4.87 0.48
N ALA A 215 -13.99 -3.82 0.89
CA ALA A 215 -12.81 -3.34 0.18
C ALA A 215 -11.71 -2.94 1.16
N GLU A 216 -10.49 -3.40 0.93
CA GLU A 216 -9.35 -3.20 1.82
C GLU A 216 -8.11 -2.71 1.05
N THR A 217 -7.30 -1.85 1.67
CA THR A 217 -6.06 -1.32 1.08
C THR A 217 -4.86 -2.24 1.28
N THR A 218 -4.89 -3.06 2.34
CA THR A 218 -3.84 -4.03 2.68
C THR A 218 -4.48 -5.39 2.89
N LEU A 219 -4.10 -6.37 2.08
CA LEU A 219 -4.52 -7.76 2.27
C LEU A 219 -3.60 -8.43 3.30
N ARG A 220 -4.15 -8.84 4.44
CA ARG A 220 -3.39 -9.54 5.47
C ARG A 220 -3.40 -11.05 5.22
N LEU A 221 -2.21 -11.63 5.11
CA LEU A 221 -2.00 -13.06 5.01
C LEU A 221 -1.34 -13.58 6.28
N HIS A 222 -1.73 -14.79 6.68
CA HIS A 222 -1.20 -15.50 7.85
C HIS A 222 -0.38 -16.72 7.40
N PRO A 223 0.93 -16.56 7.14
CA PRO A 223 1.81 -17.69 6.90
C PRO A 223 1.90 -18.62 8.11
N THR A 224 2.05 -19.92 7.87
CA THR A 224 2.13 -20.92 8.94
C THR A 224 3.56 -21.21 9.42
N GLY A 225 4.55 -20.46 8.93
CA GLY A 225 5.94 -20.56 9.39
C GLY A 225 6.98 -20.68 8.28
N ARG A 226 8.12 -21.28 8.64
CA ARG A 226 9.39 -21.22 7.89
C ARG A 226 9.40 -21.92 6.52
N ASN A 227 8.47 -22.84 6.26
CA ASN A 227 8.40 -23.58 4.99
C ASN A 227 7.16 -23.23 4.15
N ASP A 228 6.46 -22.17 4.52
CA ASP A 228 5.26 -21.75 3.82
C ASP A 228 5.58 -20.92 2.56
N THR A 229 4.58 -20.75 1.69
CA THR A 229 4.68 -19.92 0.49
C THR A 229 3.55 -18.90 0.46
N ILE A 230 3.78 -17.75 -0.18
CA ILE A 230 2.73 -16.74 -0.37
C ILE A 230 1.53 -17.34 -1.11
N ASN A 231 1.76 -18.19 -2.09
CA ASN A 231 0.72 -18.88 -2.84
C ASN A 231 -0.12 -19.82 -1.95
N ALA A 232 0.51 -20.51 -0.99
CA ALA A 232 -0.22 -21.30 0.00
C ALA A 232 -0.99 -20.41 0.99
N ALA A 233 -0.43 -19.27 1.40
CA ALA A 233 -1.10 -18.30 2.25
C ALA A 233 -2.35 -17.71 1.58
N PHE A 234 -2.28 -17.36 0.29
CA PHE A 234 -3.43 -16.98 -0.50
C PHE A 234 -4.48 -18.10 -0.60
N ARG A 235 -4.04 -19.36 -0.83
CA ARG A 235 -4.98 -20.50 -0.88
C ARG A 235 -5.75 -20.66 0.42
N ARG A 236 -5.10 -20.44 1.57
CA ARG A 236 -5.76 -20.50 2.88
C ARG A 236 -6.67 -19.29 3.11
N HIS A 237 -6.22 -18.09 2.75
CA HIS A 237 -7.01 -16.86 2.89
C HIS A 237 -8.35 -16.98 2.16
N PHE A 238 -8.34 -17.46 0.91
CA PHE A 238 -9.56 -17.64 0.10
C PHE A 238 -10.23 -19.01 0.28
N SER A 239 -9.76 -19.85 1.22
CA SER A 239 -10.39 -21.15 1.46
C SER A 239 -11.75 -20.97 2.14
N PRO A 240 -12.75 -21.81 1.82
CA PRO A 240 -14.03 -21.72 2.49
C PRO A 240 -13.89 -21.92 4.01
N THR A 241 -14.49 -21.03 4.79
CA THR A 241 -14.46 -21.09 6.26
C THR A 241 -15.83 -21.46 6.82
N LYS A 242 -15.85 -22.13 7.97
CA LYS A 242 -17.10 -22.47 8.66
C LYS A 242 -17.40 -21.43 9.73
N LEU A 243 -18.64 -21.01 9.81
CA LEU A 243 -19.15 -20.16 10.88
C LEU A 243 -20.54 -20.60 11.31
N GLU A 244 -20.91 -20.29 12.55
CA GLU A 244 -22.24 -20.57 13.07
C GLU A 244 -23.07 -19.30 13.10
N LYS A 245 -24.23 -19.33 12.44
CA LYS A 245 -25.21 -18.24 12.48
C LYS A 245 -26.61 -18.76 12.21
N ARG A 246 -27.64 -17.93 12.43
CA ARG A 246 -29.03 -18.26 12.11
C ARG A 246 -29.25 -18.30 10.59
N CYS A 247 -30.11 -19.20 10.14
CA CYS A 247 -30.47 -19.36 8.72
C CYS A 247 -31.95 -19.01 8.55
N ALA A 248 -32.29 -18.04 7.72
CA ALA A 248 -33.68 -17.61 7.54
C ALA A 248 -34.64 -18.75 7.13
N ALA A 249 -34.18 -19.73 6.35
CA ALA A 249 -34.99 -20.87 5.92
C ALA A 249 -35.12 -21.98 6.99
N CYS A 250 -34.11 -22.16 7.84
CA CYS A 250 -34.14 -23.18 8.89
C CYS A 250 -34.67 -22.65 10.23
N SER A 251 -34.61 -21.34 10.42
CA SER A 251 -35.03 -20.66 11.63
C SER A 251 -36.53 -20.41 11.54
N GLY A 252 -37.31 -21.24 12.22
CA GLY A 252 -38.71 -20.94 12.50
C GLY A 252 -38.86 -19.76 13.47
N PRO A 253 -40.10 -19.33 13.77
CA PRO A 253 -40.34 -18.29 14.77
C PRO A 253 -39.77 -18.70 16.13
N ALA A 254 -39.41 -17.70 16.95
CA ALA A 254 -39.02 -17.94 18.33
C ALA A 254 -40.17 -18.67 19.06
N LYS A 255 -39.85 -19.77 19.73
CA LYS A 255 -40.82 -20.52 20.54
C LYS A 255 -40.49 -20.30 22.02
N ASN A 256 -41.47 -19.88 22.80
CA ASN A 256 -41.34 -19.66 24.25
C ASN A 256 -40.16 -18.72 24.61
N GLY A 257 -39.96 -17.65 23.84
CA GLY A 257 -38.86 -16.71 24.04
C GLY A 257 -37.46 -17.23 23.68
N LYS A 258 -37.33 -18.47 23.19
CA LYS A 258 -36.04 -19.04 22.75
C LYS A 258 -35.86 -18.88 21.25
N LEU A 259 -34.70 -18.34 20.87
CA LEU A 259 -34.26 -18.23 19.49
C LEU A 259 -34.00 -19.64 18.90
N PRO A 260 -34.24 -19.83 17.59
CA PRO A 260 -33.88 -21.07 16.91
C PRO A 260 -32.36 -21.29 16.90
N PRO A 261 -31.90 -22.56 16.86
CA PRO A 261 -30.48 -22.88 16.91
C PRO A 261 -29.73 -22.32 15.70
N SER A 262 -28.47 -21.95 15.92
CA SER A 262 -27.53 -21.62 14.85
C SER A 262 -27.28 -22.84 13.96
N ARG A 263 -26.97 -22.58 12.70
CA ARG A 263 -26.57 -23.57 11.70
C ARG A 263 -25.16 -23.25 11.21
N VAL A 264 -24.42 -24.29 10.87
CA VAL A 264 -23.14 -24.14 10.19
C VAL A 264 -23.39 -23.59 8.79
N HIS A 265 -22.69 -22.50 8.48
CA HIS A 265 -22.61 -21.91 7.15
C HIS A 265 -21.17 -22.03 6.64
N THR A 266 -21.03 -22.22 5.34
CA THR A 266 -19.75 -22.14 4.64
C THR A 266 -19.63 -20.75 4.02
N ARG A 267 -18.70 -19.95 4.51
CA ARG A 267 -18.31 -18.66 3.92
C ARG A 267 -17.34 -18.89 2.78
N THR A 268 -17.66 -18.33 1.64
CA THR A 268 -16.80 -18.25 0.46
C THR A 268 -16.52 -16.78 0.16
N GLN A 269 -15.31 -16.49 -0.30
CA GLN A 269 -14.89 -15.15 -0.68
C GLN A 269 -14.44 -15.16 -2.14
N THR A 270 -14.89 -14.19 -2.91
CA THR A 270 -14.50 -14.01 -4.32
C THR A 270 -14.05 -12.58 -4.57
N VAL A 271 -12.98 -12.40 -5.34
CA VAL A 271 -12.46 -11.08 -5.71
C VAL A 271 -13.30 -10.52 -6.85
N ASP A 272 -14.00 -9.42 -6.60
CA ASP A 272 -14.82 -8.74 -7.60
C ASP A 272 -13.94 -7.85 -8.50
N ALA A 273 -12.96 -7.19 -7.90
CA ALA A 273 -11.99 -6.39 -8.61
C ALA A 273 -10.69 -6.22 -7.81
N GLY A 274 -9.56 -6.38 -8.48
CA GLY A 274 -8.24 -6.13 -7.91
C GLY A 274 -7.76 -4.70 -8.16
N PRO A 275 -6.87 -4.17 -7.30
CA PRO A 275 -6.27 -2.84 -7.46
C PRO A 275 -5.16 -2.84 -8.51
N GLU A 276 -4.75 -1.66 -8.97
CA GLU A 276 -3.53 -1.50 -9.78
C GLU A 276 -2.24 -1.70 -8.95
N LEU A 277 -2.30 -1.39 -7.64
CA LEU A 277 -1.23 -1.53 -6.66
C LEU A 277 -1.77 -2.36 -5.49
N LEU A 278 -1.39 -3.64 -5.44
CA LEU A 278 -1.77 -4.56 -4.38
C LEU A 278 -0.74 -4.50 -3.25
N VAL A 279 -1.19 -4.27 -2.01
CA VAL A 279 -0.36 -4.38 -0.81
C VAL A 279 -0.73 -5.65 -0.06
N VAL A 280 0.27 -6.47 0.25
CA VAL A 280 0.13 -7.68 1.07
C VAL A 280 0.94 -7.52 2.34
N GLN A 281 0.31 -7.69 3.50
CA GLN A 281 0.98 -7.82 4.78
C GLN A 281 1.15 -9.30 5.11
N LEU A 282 2.38 -9.74 5.37
CA LEU A 282 2.64 -11.03 5.98
C LEU A 282 2.64 -10.87 7.49
N THR A 283 1.78 -11.62 8.19
CA THR A 283 1.86 -11.70 9.64
C THR A 283 3.17 -12.40 10.03
N ILE A 284 4.10 -11.61 10.57
CA ILE A 284 5.41 -12.06 11.07
C ILE A 284 5.47 -12.04 12.59
N TYR A 285 4.32 -12.03 13.27
CA TYR A 285 4.23 -11.96 14.72
C TYR A 285 3.20 -12.95 15.26
N ASP A 286 3.40 -13.39 16.50
CA ASP A 286 2.44 -14.20 17.23
C ASP A 286 1.35 -13.33 17.90
N ASP A 287 0.39 -13.96 18.58
CA ASP A 287 -0.71 -13.27 19.26
C ASP A 287 -0.23 -12.31 20.38
N TYR A 288 1.03 -12.40 20.80
CA TYR A 288 1.66 -11.53 21.79
C TYR A 288 2.52 -10.42 21.15
N GLY A 289 2.59 -10.36 19.82
CA GLY A 289 3.38 -9.36 19.08
C GLY A 289 4.87 -9.68 18.96
N ASN A 290 5.31 -10.87 19.36
CA ASN A 290 6.70 -11.30 19.19
C ASN A 290 6.96 -11.67 17.73
N ILE A 291 8.07 -11.20 17.17
CA ILE A 291 8.40 -11.48 15.78
C ILE A 291 8.78 -12.95 15.60
N SER A 292 7.95 -13.67 14.83
CA SER A 292 8.32 -14.95 14.24
C SER A 292 9.15 -14.69 12.99
N LYS A 293 10.39 -15.20 12.98
CA LYS A 293 11.26 -15.18 11.79
C LYS A 293 10.66 -16.11 10.72
N ASN A 294 9.65 -15.63 10.01
CA ASN A 294 8.94 -16.36 8.99
C ASN A 294 9.75 -16.35 7.70
N GLY A 295 10.28 -17.53 7.35
CA GLY A 295 10.97 -17.80 6.08
C GLY A 295 10.00 -18.02 4.91
N THR A 296 8.83 -17.38 4.93
CA THR A 296 7.81 -17.53 3.91
C THR A 296 8.38 -17.15 2.55
N LYS A 297 8.31 -18.07 1.61
CA LYS A 297 8.78 -17.84 0.23
C LYS A 297 7.72 -17.08 -0.54
N PHE A 298 8.13 -16.09 -1.32
CA PHE A 298 7.24 -15.34 -2.21
C PHE A 298 7.94 -15.13 -3.54
N ASP A 299 7.12 -15.03 -4.58
CA ASP A 299 7.57 -15.02 -5.96
C ASP A 299 7.50 -13.59 -6.51
N ASP A 300 8.28 -13.33 -7.57
CA ASP A 300 8.21 -12.06 -8.28
C ASP A 300 6.85 -11.87 -8.97
N PHE A 301 6.15 -12.95 -9.29
CA PHE A 301 4.87 -12.93 -9.97
C PHE A 301 3.80 -13.60 -9.13
N LEU A 302 2.65 -12.95 -9.06
CA LEU A 302 1.49 -13.44 -8.33
C LEU A 302 0.30 -13.53 -9.28
N ASP A 303 -0.39 -14.67 -9.27
CA ASP A 303 -1.60 -14.89 -10.06
C ASP A 303 -2.80 -15.10 -9.13
N LEU A 304 -3.68 -14.10 -9.09
CA LEU A 304 -4.91 -14.12 -8.31
C LEU A 304 -6.15 -14.42 -9.16
N THR A 305 -6.00 -14.71 -10.46
CA THR A 305 -7.10 -14.92 -11.42
C THR A 305 -8.10 -15.96 -10.91
N LYS A 306 -7.61 -17.05 -10.30
CA LYS A 306 -8.46 -18.13 -9.79
C LYS A 306 -9.36 -17.75 -8.61
N TYR A 307 -9.08 -16.63 -7.93
CA TYR A 307 -9.88 -16.14 -6.81
C TYR A 307 -10.93 -15.11 -7.25
N GLN A 308 -10.93 -14.71 -8.53
CA GLN A 308 -11.88 -13.73 -9.04
C GLN A 308 -13.23 -14.33 -9.39
N THR A 309 -14.25 -13.47 -9.35
CA THR A 309 -15.58 -13.74 -9.88
C THR A 309 -15.54 -14.03 -11.39
N ASP A 310 -14.78 -13.24 -12.16
CA ASP A 310 -14.50 -13.48 -13.59
C ASP A 310 -13.16 -14.19 -13.77
N LYS A 311 -13.18 -15.50 -14.02
CA LYS A 311 -11.96 -16.32 -14.14
C LYS A 311 -11.27 -16.18 -15.48
N ASP A 312 -11.93 -15.57 -16.48
CA ASP A 312 -11.38 -15.36 -17.81
C ASP A 312 -10.62 -14.04 -17.92
N LEU A 313 -10.78 -13.14 -16.95
CA LEU A 313 -10.05 -11.89 -16.84
C LEU A 313 -8.78 -12.09 -16.01
N PRO A 314 -7.56 -11.97 -16.58
CA PRO A 314 -6.34 -12.09 -15.79
C PRO A 314 -6.29 -11.08 -14.64
N LEU A 315 -5.79 -11.54 -13.49
CA LEU A 315 -5.41 -10.68 -12.38
C LEU A 315 -4.04 -11.10 -11.87
N LYS A 316 -3.03 -10.61 -12.58
CA LYS A 316 -1.64 -10.95 -12.35
C LYS A 316 -0.87 -9.73 -11.91
N TYR A 317 0.06 -9.94 -11.00
CA TYR A 317 0.91 -8.89 -10.46
C TYR A 317 2.38 -9.24 -10.52
N LYS A 318 3.21 -8.21 -10.50
CA LYS A 318 4.66 -8.29 -10.33
C LYS A 318 5.10 -7.57 -9.06
N LEU A 319 5.96 -8.19 -8.27
CA LEU A 319 6.54 -7.60 -7.07
C LEU A 319 7.37 -6.36 -7.42
N SER A 320 7.15 -5.27 -6.70
CA SER A 320 7.82 -3.98 -6.93
C SER A 320 8.68 -3.56 -5.75
N SER A 321 8.19 -3.73 -4.52
CA SER A 321 8.95 -3.39 -3.32
C SER A 321 8.53 -4.23 -2.13
N VAL A 322 9.44 -4.34 -1.15
CA VAL A 322 9.26 -5.07 0.09
C VAL A 322 9.73 -4.19 1.24
N VAL A 323 8.87 -3.93 2.23
CA VAL A 323 9.31 -3.44 3.54
C VAL A 323 9.71 -4.65 4.37
N CYS A 324 10.88 -4.57 4.99
CA CYS A 324 11.41 -5.64 5.82
C CYS A 324 11.71 -5.13 7.22
N HIS A 325 11.60 -6.01 8.21
CA HIS A 325 11.78 -5.72 9.63
C HIS A 325 12.86 -6.61 10.24
N GLN A 326 13.65 -6.03 11.15
CA GLN A 326 14.55 -6.75 12.03
C GLN A 326 14.32 -6.26 13.47
N GLY A 327 13.90 -7.16 14.36
CA GLY A 327 13.68 -6.84 15.76
C GLY A 327 13.00 -8.00 16.49
N ALA A 328 12.84 -7.86 17.81
CA ALA A 328 12.15 -8.85 18.63
C ALA A 328 10.62 -8.65 18.65
N ALA A 329 10.14 -7.42 18.46
CA ALA A 329 8.73 -7.04 18.48
C ALA A 329 8.40 -6.14 17.28
N ILE A 330 7.14 -6.05 16.86
CA ILE A 330 6.74 -5.21 15.71
C ILE A 330 6.86 -3.69 16.01
N THR A 331 6.76 -3.32 17.29
CA THR A 331 6.88 -1.94 17.80
C THR A 331 8.33 -1.50 18.02
N GLY A 332 9.32 -2.36 17.79
CA GLY A 332 10.74 -2.07 18.02
C GLY A 332 11.66 -2.72 16.99
N GLY A 333 12.90 -2.26 16.84
CA GLY A 333 13.86 -2.81 15.88
C GLY A 333 14.17 -1.86 14.72
N HIS A 334 14.30 -2.36 13.50
CA HIS A 334 14.63 -1.53 12.34
C HIS A 334 13.87 -1.97 11.09
N TYR A 335 13.42 -0.99 10.30
CA TYR A 335 12.75 -1.22 9.03
C TYR A 335 13.61 -0.73 7.86
N VAL A 336 13.60 -1.50 6.78
CA VAL A 336 14.28 -1.16 5.52
C VAL A 336 13.34 -1.39 4.34
N ALA A 337 13.60 -0.74 3.21
CA ALA A 337 12.89 -0.99 1.96
C ALA A 337 13.81 -1.70 0.96
N HIS A 338 13.37 -2.83 0.41
CA HIS A 338 13.97 -3.42 -0.79
C HIS A 338 13.07 -3.11 -1.99
N VAL A 339 13.57 -2.34 -2.94
CA VAL A 339 12.76 -1.72 -4.00
C VAL A 339 13.31 -2.03 -5.38
N SER A 340 12.42 -2.20 -6.36
CA SER A 340 12.75 -2.16 -7.78
C SER A 340 12.83 -0.71 -8.24
N GLY A 341 14.00 -0.28 -8.72
CA GLY A 341 14.15 0.96 -9.47
C GLY A 341 13.93 0.74 -10.98
N PRO A 342 14.02 1.81 -11.79
CA PRO A 342 13.86 1.72 -13.25
C PRO A 342 14.82 0.75 -13.95
N GLN A 343 16.00 0.50 -13.38
CA GLN A 343 17.06 -0.30 -13.98
C GLN A 343 17.47 -1.53 -13.15
N ARG A 344 17.35 -1.45 -11.82
CA ARG A 344 17.79 -2.50 -10.89
C ARG A 344 17.15 -2.35 -9.52
N THR A 345 17.30 -3.37 -8.70
CA THR A 345 16.85 -3.38 -7.31
C THR A 345 17.87 -2.76 -6.34
N HIS A 346 17.36 -2.18 -5.26
CA HIS A 346 18.13 -1.52 -4.21
C HIS A 346 17.56 -1.83 -2.84
N ILE A 347 18.42 -1.96 -1.84
CA ILE A 347 18.00 -1.98 -0.43
C ILE A 347 18.35 -0.64 0.20
N ILE A 348 17.38 -0.03 0.86
CA ILE A 348 17.45 1.30 1.40
C ILE A 348 17.15 1.25 2.90
N SER A 349 18.13 1.67 3.68
CA SER A 349 18.04 1.81 5.13
C SER A 349 18.21 3.29 5.46
N ASP A 350 17.10 3.99 5.66
CA ASP A 350 17.07 5.44 5.86
C ASP A 350 17.83 6.18 4.75
N LYS A 351 18.95 6.83 5.09
CA LYS A 351 19.79 7.57 4.14
C LYS A 351 20.71 6.68 3.31
N VAL A 352 20.90 5.43 3.70
CA VAL A 352 21.89 4.52 3.11
C VAL A 352 21.22 3.68 2.03
N VAL A 353 21.64 3.88 0.77
CA VAL A 353 21.17 3.12 -0.39
C VAL A 353 22.27 2.14 -0.82
N ARG A 354 21.91 0.88 -1.00
CA ARG A 354 22.81 -0.16 -1.50
C ARG A 354 22.18 -0.87 -2.68
N LYS A 355 22.98 -1.10 -3.73
CA LYS A 355 22.59 -1.95 -4.85
C LYS A 355 22.51 -3.40 -4.37
N THR A 356 21.52 -4.16 -4.82
CA THR A 356 21.46 -5.59 -4.54
C THR A 356 22.07 -6.43 -5.67
N SER A 357 22.63 -7.58 -5.27
CA SER A 357 23.28 -8.57 -6.13
C SER A 357 23.07 -9.96 -5.51
N PRO A 358 22.34 -10.89 -6.18
CA PRO A 358 21.62 -10.68 -7.43
C PRO A 358 20.47 -9.66 -7.29
N PRO A 359 20.02 -9.04 -8.39
CA PRO A 359 18.95 -8.04 -8.36
C PRO A 359 17.58 -8.71 -8.21
N SER A 360 17.29 -9.26 -7.04
CA SER A 360 16.06 -10.00 -6.74
C SER A 360 15.45 -9.52 -5.43
N LEU A 361 14.12 -9.42 -5.40
CA LEU A 361 13.34 -9.08 -4.22
C LEU A 361 12.88 -10.32 -3.44
N THR A 362 12.97 -11.52 -3.99
CA THR A 362 12.24 -12.72 -3.53
C THR A 362 12.91 -13.51 -2.41
N SER A 363 14.04 -13.02 -1.88
CA SER A 363 14.70 -13.70 -0.77
C SER A 363 13.78 -13.77 0.45
N ALA A 364 13.57 -14.98 0.98
CA ALA A 364 12.78 -15.22 2.19
C ALA A 364 13.34 -14.50 3.44
N ALA A 365 14.62 -14.12 3.40
CA ALA A 365 15.21 -13.17 4.33
C ALA A 365 16.10 -12.19 3.57
N GLN A 366 15.88 -10.90 3.76
CA GLN A 366 16.67 -9.86 3.09
C GLN A 366 17.94 -9.62 3.89
N VAL A 367 19.09 -9.87 3.27
CA VAL A 367 20.39 -9.64 3.90
C VAL A 367 20.83 -8.22 3.60
N VAL A 368 20.99 -7.43 4.67
CA VAL A 368 21.43 -6.04 4.59
C VAL A 368 22.88 -5.96 5.06
N PRO A 369 23.82 -5.55 4.18
CA PRO A 369 25.23 -5.45 4.54
C PRO A 369 25.44 -4.57 5.79
N GLY A 370 26.05 -5.15 6.82
CA GLY A 370 26.33 -4.51 8.10
C GLY A 370 25.18 -4.49 9.11
N LEU A 371 23.95 -4.90 8.73
CA LEU A 371 22.79 -4.91 9.64
C LEU A 371 22.23 -6.33 9.87
N GLY A 372 22.50 -7.28 8.96
CA GLY A 372 22.11 -8.68 9.13
C GLY A 372 20.86 -9.05 8.35
N ARG A 373 20.01 -9.90 8.92
CA ARG A 373 18.84 -10.50 8.24
C ARG A 373 17.54 -9.81 8.65
N PHE A 374 16.74 -9.44 7.66
CA PHE A 374 15.43 -8.84 7.84
C PHE A 374 14.34 -9.75 7.29
N SER A 375 13.23 -9.82 8.01
CA SER A 375 12.02 -10.55 7.62
C SER A 375 11.15 -9.67 6.71
N PRO A 376 10.73 -10.16 5.54
CA PRO A 376 9.73 -9.50 4.69
C PRO A 376 8.41 -9.29 5.43
N TYR A 377 7.86 -8.09 5.35
CA TYR A 377 6.67 -7.70 6.13
C TYR A 377 5.54 -7.16 5.25
N LEU A 378 5.80 -6.11 4.46
CA LEU A 378 4.85 -5.57 3.48
C LEU A 378 5.38 -5.79 2.07
N LEU A 379 4.57 -6.36 1.20
CA LEU A 379 4.90 -6.61 -0.20
C LEU A 379 3.99 -5.77 -1.08
N PHE A 380 4.60 -4.98 -1.95
CA PHE A 380 3.89 -4.12 -2.90
C PHE A 380 4.02 -4.74 -4.29
N TYR A 381 2.87 -5.03 -4.87
CA TYR A 381 2.70 -5.68 -6.16
C TYR A 381 2.03 -4.72 -7.14
N VAL A 382 2.52 -4.66 -8.37
CA VAL A 382 1.94 -3.85 -9.45
C VAL A 382 1.21 -4.76 -10.43
N LYS A 383 -0.03 -4.42 -10.79
CA LYS A 383 -0.84 -5.20 -11.73
C LYS A 383 -0.22 -5.15 -13.14
N ILE A 384 -0.06 -6.33 -13.75
CA ILE A 384 0.55 -6.50 -15.08
C ILE A 384 -0.41 -7.10 -16.11
N ALA A 385 -1.46 -7.80 -15.68
CA ALA A 385 -2.53 -8.30 -16.53
C ALA A 385 -3.85 -8.29 -15.75
#